data_AF-A0AAE4EY27-F1
#
_entry.id   AF-A0AAE4EY27-F1
#
_cell.length_a   1.000
_cell.length_b   1.000
_cell.length_c   1.000
_cell.angle_alpha   90.00
_cell.angle_beta   90.00
_cell.angle_gamma   90.00
#
_symmetry.space_group_name_H-M   'P 1'
#
loop_
_entity.id
_entity.type
_entity.pdbx_description
1 polymer ?
#
loop_
_entity_poly.entity_id
_entity_poly.type
_entity_poly.pdbx_seq_one_letter_code
_entity_poly.pdbx_strand_id
1 'polypeptide(L)'
;MAASNATGAIGRVSRRIGRYVNHDDVLVRFVSLWVVVASVFTAAWILSYLFLPQGLLRGGNPGAATGYAGSITQEFLWLFGWNVSVSLIAVGANTLRSVNTPMGYIIEVVQAPWYGAVWGTGSLVIGTGERISPSLAVLVERSGPMEITAIVAIVVATRGVMLWHQQSGLRWREEFERVQSPTDWSLTRREWTLLAGGYLLLAIACYREAVAIAQVAG
;
A
#
# COMPACT_ATOMS: atom_id res chain seq x y z
N MET A 1 -41.59 -5.25 -17.71
CA MET A 1 -40.81 -6.02 -16.72
C MET A 1 -39.77 -5.10 -16.12
N ALA A 2 -39.98 -4.68 -14.87
CA ALA A 2 -39.09 -3.76 -14.16
C ALA A 2 -37.79 -4.50 -13.78
N ALA A 3 -36.64 -3.97 -14.19
CA ALA A 3 -35.34 -4.47 -13.75
C ALA A 3 -35.22 -4.28 -12.24
N SER A 4 -35.13 -5.38 -11.49
CA SER A 4 -34.99 -5.34 -10.04
C SER A 4 -33.68 -4.63 -9.67
N ASN A 5 -33.78 -3.56 -8.89
CA ASN A 5 -32.69 -2.83 -8.27
C ASN A 5 -31.95 -3.70 -7.22
N ALA A 6 -31.28 -4.75 -7.66
CA ALA A 6 -30.46 -5.63 -6.84
C ALA A 6 -29.08 -4.98 -6.53
N THR A 7 -29.06 -3.71 -6.11
CA THR A 7 -27.87 -3.13 -5.48
C THR A 7 -28.10 -3.02 -3.98
N GLY A 8 -27.96 -4.17 -3.30
CA GLY A 8 -28.17 -4.34 -1.86
C GLY A 8 -27.25 -3.51 -0.97
N ALA A 9 -27.25 -3.80 0.34
CA ALA A 9 -26.44 -3.08 1.34
C ALA A 9 -24.95 -2.96 0.96
N ILE A 10 -24.38 -4.02 0.37
CA ILE A 10 -22.99 -4.07 -0.11
C ILE A 10 -22.73 -2.99 -1.18
N GLY A 11 -23.64 -2.82 -2.13
CA GLY A 11 -23.53 -1.80 -3.18
C GLY A 11 -23.66 -0.36 -2.65
N ARG A 12 -24.34 -0.16 -1.51
CA ARG A 12 -24.37 1.14 -0.82
C ARG A 12 -23.07 1.43 -0.07
N VAL A 13 -22.54 0.43 0.63
CA VAL A 13 -21.26 0.55 1.36
C VAL A 13 -20.10 0.80 0.41
N SER A 14 -19.98 0.03 -0.68
CA SER A 14 -18.95 0.20 -1.70
C SER A 14 -18.97 1.61 -2.32
N ARG A 15 -20.15 2.13 -2.69
CA ARG A 15 -20.30 3.50 -3.19
C ARG A 15 -19.89 4.55 -2.16
N ARG A 16 -20.18 4.34 -0.87
CA ARG A 16 -19.80 5.27 0.20
C ARG A 16 -18.28 5.27 0.41
N ILE A 17 -17.65 4.09 0.47
CA ILE A 17 -16.19 3.96 0.56
C ILE A 17 -15.53 4.63 -0.65
N GLY A 18 -15.98 4.33 -1.86
CA GLY A 18 -15.45 4.92 -3.09
C GLY A 18 -15.54 6.44 -3.12
N ARG A 19 -16.58 7.04 -2.52
CA ARG A 19 -16.71 8.50 -2.40
C ARG A 19 -15.63 9.11 -1.50
N TYR A 20 -15.37 8.49 -0.36
CA TYR A 20 -14.37 8.99 0.60
C TYR A 20 -12.93 8.74 0.13
N VAL A 21 -12.67 7.56 -0.45
CA VAL A 21 -11.38 7.22 -1.06
C VAL A 21 -11.06 8.10 -2.27
N ASN A 22 -12.04 8.66 -2.95
CA ASN A 22 -11.81 9.57 -4.09
C ASN A 22 -12.17 11.02 -3.77
N HIS A 23 -12.19 11.39 -2.49
CA HIS A 23 -12.52 12.74 -2.06
C HIS A 23 -11.49 13.78 -2.57
N ASP A 24 -11.96 15.00 -2.82
CA ASP A 24 -11.13 16.08 -3.37
C ASP A 24 -10.09 16.54 -2.33
N ASP A 25 -10.50 16.67 -1.07
CA ASP A 25 -9.56 16.92 0.03
C ASP A 25 -8.59 15.73 0.23
N VAL A 26 -7.29 16.04 0.17
CA VAL A 26 -6.21 15.06 0.25
C VAL A 26 -6.16 14.34 1.59
N LEU A 27 -6.52 14.99 2.70
CA LEU A 27 -6.50 14.36 4.02
C LEU A 27 -7.66 13.39 4.17
N VAL A 28 -8.86 13.77 3.74
CA VAL A 28 -10.03 12.87 3.72
C VAL A 28 -9.71 11.62 2.90
N ARG A 29 -9.15 11.81 1.71
CA ARG A 29 -8.72 10.73 0.83
C ARG A 29 -7.66 9.83 1.47
N PHE A 30 -6.62 10.43 2.06
CA PHE A 30 -5.55 9.73 2.75
C PHE A 30 -6.08 8.85 3.88
N VAL A 31 -6.82 9.45 4.82
CA VAL A 31 -7.38 8.73 5.97
C VAL A 31 -8.31 7.60 5.49
N SER A 32 -9.12 7.86 4.47
CA SER A 32 -10.07 6.88 3.96
C SER A 32 -9.38 5.68 3.31
N LEU A 33 -8.38 5.90 2.45
CA LEU A 33 -7.64 4.81 1.85
C LEU A 33 -6.82 4.07 2.91
N TRP A 34 -6.19 4.80 3.84
CA TRP A 34 -5.44 4.22 4.95
C TRP A 34 -6.31 3.29 5.79
N VAL A 35 -7.53 3.71 6.17
CA VAL A 35 -8.46 2.87 6.92
C VAL A 35 -8.83 1.61 6.15
N VAL A 36 -9.08 1.71 4.83
CA VAL A 36 -9.38 0.54 3.99
C VAL A 36 -8.20 -0.42 3.97
N VAL A 37 -7.00 0.06 3.66
CA VAL A 37 -5.77 -0.74 3.59
C VAL A 37 -5.47 -1.38 4.95
N ALA A 38 -5.48 -0.60 6.03
CA ALA A 38 -5.24 -1.09 7.38
C ALA A 38 -6.27 -2.15 7.81
N SER A 39 -7.55 -1.96 7.46
CA SER A 39 -8.61 -2.92 7.80
C SER A 39 -8.43 -4.26 7.07
N VAL A 40 -8.16 -4.21 5.76
CA VAL A 40 -7.97 -5.42 4.95
C VAL A 40 -6.67 -6.14 5.35
N PHE A 41 -5.59 -5.39 5.57
CA PHE A 41 -4.33 -5.91 6.13
C PHE A 41 -4.58 -6.62 7.46
N THR A 42 -5.24 -5.95 8.41
CA THR A 42 -5.47 -6.47 9.77
C THR A 42 -6.35 -7.72 9.73
N ALA A 43 -7.40 -7.72 8.92
CA ALA A 43 -8.25 -8.90 8.74
C ALA A 43 -7.45 -10.08 8.19
N ALA A 44 -6.64 -9.87 7.14
CA ALA A 44 -5.80 -10.92 6.58
C ALA A 44 -4.75 -11.41 7.57
N TRP A 45 -4.14 -10.51 8.34
CA TRP A 45 -3.18 -10.83 9.39
C TRP A 45 -3.80 -11.71 10.48
N ILE A 46 -4.96 -11.33 11.03
CA ILE A 46 -5.64 -12.12 12.07
C ILE A 46 -6.07 -13.48 11.51
N LEU A 47 -6.71 -13.52 10.35
CA LEU A 47 -7.21 -14.76 9.76
C LEU A 47 -6.06 -15.72 9.42
N SER A 48 -4.97 -15.22 8.84
CA SER A 48 -3.80 -16.04 8.54
C SER A 48 -3.10 -16.54 9.81
N TYR A 49 -3.00 -15.71 10.84
CA TYR A 49 -2.43 -16.11 12.13
C TYR A 49 -3.21 -17.25 12.78
N LEU A 50 -4.55 -17.21 12.70
CA LEU A 50 -5.43 -18.19 13.32
C LEU A 50 -5.56 -19.48 12.51
N PHE A 51 -5.64 -19.39 11.18
CA PHE A 51 -6.08 -20.50 10.34
C PHE A 51 -5.00 -21.08 9.41
N LEU A 52 -3.90 -20.36 9.14
CA LEU A 52 -2.87 -20.83 8.20
C LEU A 52 -1.65 -21.42 8.93
N PRO A 53 -0.96 -22.40 8.32
CA PRO A 53 0.27 -22.97 8.86
C PRO A 53 1.44 -21.96 8.83
N GLN A 54 2.40 -22.17 9.73
CA GLN A 54 3.55 -21.28 9.86
C GLN A 54 4.47 -21.50 8.67
N GLY A 55 4.98 -20.42 8.10
CA GLY A 55 5.89 -20.46 6.97
C GLY A 55 5.25 -20.82 5.63
N LEU A 56 3.90 -20.84 5.53
CA LEU A 56 3.19 -21.17 4.29
C LEU A 56 3.67 -20.36 3.08
N LEU A 57 4.09 -19.12 3.30
CA LEU A 57 4.48 -18.17 2.25
C LEU A 57 6.00 -17.95 2.19
N ARG A 58 6.82 -18.77 2.88
CA ARG A 58 8.28 -18.65 2.85
C ARG A 58 8.81 -18.90 1.42
N GLY A 59 9.82 -18.12 1.04
CA GLY A 59 10.44 -18.21 -0.29
C GLY A 59 9.67 -17.53 -1.42
N GLY A 60 8.48 -16.98 -1.16
CA GLY A 60 7.66 -16.27 -2.16
C GLY A 60 8.04 -14.80 -2.38
N ASN A 61 8.99 -14.24 -1.62
CA ASN A 61 9.41 -12.84 -1.73
C ASN A 61 10.75 -12.74 -2.49
N PRO A 62 10.81 -12.13 -3.68
CA PRO A 62 12.05 -12.03 -4.46
C PRO A 62 13.10 -11.09 -3.83
N GLY A 63 12.72 -10.17 -2.93
CA GLY A 63 13.66 -9.34 -2.16
C GLY A 63 14.36 -10.11 -1.03
N ALA A 64 14.01 -11.39 -0.82
CA ALA A 64 14.42 -12.19 0.31
C ALA A 64 15.87 -12.72 0.26
N ALA A 65 16.47 -12.72 -0.92
CA ALA A 65 17.72 -13.46 -1.15
C ALA A 65 18.98 -12.66 -0.80
N THR A 66 18.84 -11.37 -0.46
CA THR A 66 19.98 -10.51 -0.15
C THR A 66 20.26 -10.58 1.34
N GLY A 67 21.37 -11.22 1.72
CA GLY A 67 21.88 -11.18 3.09
C GLY A 67 22.20 -9.75 3.55
N TYR A 68 22.46 -9.58 4.85
CA TYR A 68 22.79 -8.27 5.44
C TYR A 68 23.85 -7.53 4.63
N ALA A 69 23.57 -6.25 4.32
CA ALA A 69 24.40 -5.44 3.43
C ALA A 69 25.76 -5.02 4.03
N GLY A 70 26.05 -5.39 5.28
CA GLY A 70 27.35 -5.18 5.93
C GLY A 70 27.45 -3.90 6.77
N SER A 71 26.55 -2.93 6.60
CA SER A 71 26.45 -1.74 7.45
C SER A 71 25.01 -1.20 7.50
N ILE A 72 24.67 -0.49 8.58
CA ILE A 72 23.35 0.17 8.73
C ILE A 72 23.05 1.09 7.55
N THR A 73 24.04 1.85 7.08
CA THR A 73 23.86 2.78 5.95
C THR A 73 23.55 2.05 4.65
N GLN A 74 24.27 0.96 4.35
CA GLN A 74 24.03 0.18 3.14
C GLN A 74 22.68 -0.53 3.19
N GLU A 75 22.32 -1.11 4.35
CA GLU A 75 21.02 -1.76 4.55
C GLU A 75 19.88 -0.75 4.42
N PHE A 76 20.03 0.45 5.02
CA PHE A 76 19.07 1.54 4.87
C PHE A 76 18.90 1.96 3.40
N LEU A 77 19.98 2.21 2.66
CA LEU A 77 19.89 2.63 1.27
C LEU A 77 19.26 1.56 0.39
N TRP A 78 19.55 0.28 0.67
CA TRP A 78 18.92 -0.86 -0.01
C TRP A 78 17.41 -0.91 0.25
N LEU A 79 17.00 -0.93 1.51
CA LEU A 79 15.58 -0.97 1.92
C LEU A 79 14.82 0.25 1.42
N PHE A 80 15.41 1.45 1.55
CA PHE A 80 14.80 2.69 1.08
C PHE A 80 14.70 2.71 -0.44
N GLY A 81 15.75 2.33 -1.16
CA GLY A 81 15.74 2.25 -2.63
C GLY A 81 14.72 1.25 -3.16
N TRP A 82 14.59 0.09 -2.51
CA TRP A 82 13.57 -0.91 -2.83
C TRP A 82 12.15 -0.35 -2.63
N ASN A 83 11.86 0.22 -1.46
CA ASN A 83 10.55 0.80 -1.15
C ASN A 83 10.21 2.01 -2.03
N VAL A 84 11.19 2.86 -2.35
CA VAL A 84 11.02 3.94 -3.33
C VAL A 84 10.66 3.37 -4.69
N SER A 85 11.34 2.31 -5.15
CA SER A 85 11.03 1.67 -6.43
C SER A 85 9.61 1.10 -6.46
N VAL A 86 9.19 0.40 -5.40
CA VAL A 86 7.81 -0.11 -5.26
C VAL A 86 6.78 1.03 -5.26
N SER A 87 7.03 2.10 -4.50
CA SER A 87 6.12 3.24 -4.47
C SER A 87 6.03 3.95 -5.83
N LEU A 88 7.14 4.07 -6.58
CA LEU A 88 7.13 4.61 -7.94
C LEU A 88 6.31 3.76 -8.91
N ILE A 89 6.26 2.43 -8.75
CA ILE A 89 5.37 1.57 -9.53
C ILE A 89 3.90 1.91 -9.22
N ALA A 90 3.55 2.07 -7.95
CA ALA A 90 2.19 2.45 -7.55
C ALA A 90 1.81 3.88 -8.02
N VAL A 91 2.75 4.82 -7.97
CA VAL A 91 2.60 6.17 -8.56
C VAL A 91 2.43 6.08 -10.08
N GLY A 92 3.22 5.26 -10.75
CA GLY A 92 3.09 5.01 -12.19
C GLY A 92 1.72 4.42 -12.52
N ALA A 93 1.19 3.54 -11.68
CA ALA A 93 -0.16 3.02 -11.84
C ALA A 93 -1.25 4.09 -11.67
N ASN A 94 -1.03 5.16 -10.89
CA ASN A 94 -1.99 6.28 -10.82
C ASN A 94 -2.22 6.98 -12.17
N THR A 95 -1.33 6.79 -13.15
CA THR A 95 -1.56 7.26 -14.53
C THR A 95 -2.78 6.63 -15.17
N LEU A 96 -3.23 5.48 -14.67
CA LEU A 96 -4.45 4.79 -15.08
C LEU A 96 -5.55 5.01 -14.05
N ARG A 97 -6.73 5.44 -14.51
CA ARG A 97 -7.92 5.57 -13.68
C ARG A 97 -9.08 4.77 -14.25
N SER A 98 -9.63 3.87 -13.45
CA SER A 98 -10.89 3.17 -13.77
C SER A 98 -12.04 3.81 -12.98
N VAL A 99 -13.05 4.31 -13.71
CA VAL A 99 -14.14 5.11 -13.14
C VAL A 99 -13.54 6.25 -12.30
N ASN A 100 -13.75 6.25 -10.98
CA ASN A 100 -13.26 7.33 -10.12
C ASN A 100 -11.95 7.00 -9.40
N THR A 101 -11.46 5.76 -9.47
CA THR A 101 -10.37 5.27 -8.61
C THR A 101 -9.06 5.08 -9.40
N PRO A 102 -7.95 5.72 -8.98
CA PRO A 102 -6.64 5.47 -9.56
C PRO A 102 -6.20 4.02 -9.36
N MET A 103 -5.51 3.42 -10.34
CA MET A 103 -5.05 2.04 -10.24
C MET A 103 -4.02 1.83 -9.13
N GLY A 104 -3.21 2.85 -8.78
CA GLY A 104 -2.31 2.76 -7.64
C GLY A 104 -3.04 2.45 -6.33
N TYR A 105 -4.28 2.94 -6.15
CA TYR A 105 -5.07 2.68 -4.94
C TYR A 105 -5.52 1.23 -4.88
N ILE A 106 -5.84 0.68 -6.05
CA ILE A 106 -6.24 -0.72 -6.19
C ILE A 106 -5.05 -1.62 -5.87
N ILE A 107 -3.85 -1.27 -6.35
CA ILE A 107 -2.62 -2.01 -6.03
C ILE A 107 -2.41 -2.08 -4.52
N GLU A 108 -2.49 -0.94 -3.80
CA GLU A 108 -2.34 -0.92 -2.33
C GLU A 108 -3.35 -1.83 -1.62
N VAL A 109 -4.63 -1.75 -2.00
CA VAL A 109 -5.69 -2.55 -1.39
C VAL A 109 -5.54 -4.04 -1.70
N VAL A 110 -5.07 -4.40 -2.90
CA VAL A 110 -4.88 -5.80 -3.33
C VAL A 110 -3.62 -6.42 -2.71
N GLN A 111 -2.56 -5.63 -2.48
CA GLN A 111 -1.34 -6.11 -1.85
C GLN A 111 -1.47 -6.26 -0.33
N ALA A 112 -2.30 -5.44 0.32
CA ALA A 112 -2.47 -5.45 1.78
C ALA A 112 -2.82 -6.83 2.38
N PRO A 113 -3.74 -7.64 1.79
CA PRO A 113 -3.99 -9.00 2.26
C PRO A 113 -2.75 -9.90 2.23
N TRP A 114 -1.95 -9.81 1.17
CA TRP A 114 -0.74 -10.63 1.03
C TRP A 114 0.28 -10.27 2.12
N TYR A 115 0.51 -8.97 2.35
CA TYR A 115 1.37 -8.48 3.43
C TYR A 115 0.89 -8.94 4.82
N GLY A 116 -0.42 -8.84 5.08
CA GLY A 116 -1.01 -9.34 6.33
C GLY A 116 -0.84 -10.85 6.49
N ALA A 117 -1.01 -11.62 5.42
CA ALA A 117 -0.80 -13.07 5.42
C ALA A 117 0.66 -13.46 5.70
N VAL A 118 1.63 -12.70 5.17
CA VAL A 118 3.05 -12.89 5.47
C VAL A 118 3.33 -12.72 6.96
N TRP A 119 2.72 -11.72 7.60
CA TRP A 119 2.85 -11.49 9.05
C TRP A 119 2.22 -12.62 9.88
N GLY A 120 0.98 -13.01 9.56
CA GLY A 120 0.26 -14.02 10.34
C GLY A 120 0.86 -15.42 10.21
N THR A 121 1.45 -15.74 9.06
CA THR A 121 2.15 -17.01 8.85
C THR A 121 3.60 -17.00 9.33
N GLY A 122 4.18 -15.86 9.72
CA GLY A 122 5.60 -15.79 10.08
C GLY A 122 6.51 -16.10 8.89
N SER A 123 6.12 -15.61 7.72
CA SER A 123 6.83 -15.81 6.45
C SER A 123 7.68 -14.61 6.06
N LEU A 124 7.95 -13.71 7.00
CA LEU A 124 8.95 -12.67 6.83
C LEU A 124 10.31 -13.31 6.65
N VAL A 125 11.07 -12.74 5.73
CA VAL A 125 12.41 -13.21 5.38
C VAL A 125 13.39 -12.87 6.49
N ILE A 126 13.24 -11.65 7.02
CA ILE A 126 14.12 -11.07 8.02
C ILE A 126 13.45 -11.28 9.38
N GLY A 127 14.17 -11.93 10.30
CA GLY A 127 13.70 -12.24 11.66
C GLY A 127 13.75 -13.73 12.00
N THR A 128 13.15 -14.11 13.13
CA THR A 128 13.18 -15.47 13.69
C THR A 128 12.32 -16.48 12.92
N GLY A 129 11.62 -16.05 11.87
CA GLY A 129 10.61 -16.86 11.18
C GLY A 129 9.37 -17.17 12.04
N GLU A 130 9.24 -16.51 13.19
CA GLU A 130 8.08 -16.58 14.07
C GLU A 130 6.91 -15.76 13.51
N ARG A 131 5.70 -16.20 13.85
CA ARG A 131 4.49 -15.47 13.51
C ARG A 131 4.44 -14.17 14.32
N ILE A 132 4.02 -13.09 13.69
CA ILE A 132 3.75 -11.85 14.43
C ILE A 132 2.36 -11.97 15.05
N SER A 133 2.30 -11.94 16.38
CA SER A 133 1.03 -12.00 17.11
C SER A 133 0.20 -10.71 16.93
N PRO A 134 -1.09 -10.80 16.56
CA PRO A 134 -2.01 -9.67 16.50
C PRO A 134 -2.03 -8.86 17.81
N SER A 135 -1.43 -7.68 17.78
CA SER A 135 -1.36 -6.77 18.91
C SER A 135 -1.15 -5.32 18.46
N LEU A 136 -1.51 -4.35 19.31
CA LEU A 136 -1.23 -2.93 19.03
C LEU A 136 0.24 -2.58 19.20
N ALA A 137 1.01 -3.39 19.93
CA ALA A 137 2.44 -3.19 20.15
C ALA A 137 3.22 -3.12 18.82
N VAL A 138 2.78 -3.87 17.80
CA VAL A 138 3.42 -3.87 16.47
C VAL A 138 3.43 -2.50 15.80
N LEU A 139 2.50 -1.59 16.14
CA LEU A 139 2.45 -0.24 15.60
C LEU A 139 3.67 0.59 16.04
N VAL A 140 4.25 0.24 17.19
CA VAL A 140 5.42 0.91 17.76
C VAL A 140 6.67 0.10 17.46
N GLU A 141 6.63 -1.22 17.64
CA GLU A 141 7.81 -2.09 17.57
C GLU A 141 8.28 -2.39 16.14
N ARG A 142 7.37 -2.38 15.16
CA ARG A 142 7.69 -2.73 13.78
C ARG A 142 7.64 -1.53 12.86
N SER A 143 8.50 -1.54 11.85
CA SER A 143 8.55 -0.55 10.76
C SER A 143 7.36 -0.67 9.80
N GLY A 144 6.86 -1.89 9.56
CA GLY A 144 5.84 -2.14 8.53
C GLY A 144 4.57 -1.27 8.56
N PRO A 145 3.95 -0.96 9.72
CA PRO A 145 2.79 -0.05 9.76
C PRO A 145 3.16 1.38 9.33
N MET A 146 4.39 1.81 9.64
CA MET A 146 4.94 3.09 9.21
C MET A 146 5.19 3.10 7.70
N GLU A 147 5.73 2.01 7.14
CA GLU A 147 5.93 1.83 5.69
C GLU A 147 4.60 1.86 4.93
N ILE A 148 3.60 1.08 5.37
CA ILE A 148 2.25 1.06 4.77
C ILE A 148 1.65 2.48 4.79
N THR A 149 1.77 3.18 5.93
CA THR A 149 1.27 4.56 6.05
C THR A 149 1.97 5.51 5.08
N ALA A 150 3.29 5.37 4.95
CA ALA A 150 4.10 6.18 4.05
C ALA A 150 3.75 5.94 2.57
N ILE A 151 3.61 4.67 2.16
CA ILE A 151 3.24 4.31 0.78
C ILE A 151 1.83 4.84 0.45
N VAL A 152 0.85 4.66 1.35
CA VAL A 152 -0.49 5.21 1.16
C VAL A 152 -0.45 6.74 1.01
N ALA A 153 0.37 7.45 1.80
CA ALA A 153 0.54 8.90 1.67
C ALA A 153 1.11 9.30 0.29
N ILE A 154 2.16 8.61 -0.18
CA ILE A 154 2.80 8.85 -1.49
C ILE A 154 1.81 8.61 -2.63
N VAL A 155 1.11 7.48 -2.63
CA VAL A 155 0.13 7.11 -3.65
C VAL A 155 -1.06 8.06 -3.63
N VAL A 156 -1.51 8.50 -2.45
CA VAL A 156 -2.63 9.43 -2.33
C VAL A 156 -2.28 10.83 -2.83
N ALA A 157 -1.10 11.32 -2.48
CA ALA A 157 -0.61 12.62 -2.91
C ALA A 157 -0.48 12.70 -4.44
N THR A 158 -0.16 11.57 -5.10
CA THR A 158 0.05 11.49 -6.56
C THR A 158 -1.21 11.13 -7.36
N ARG A 159 -2.41 11.23 -6.77
CA ARG A 159 -3.68 10.98 -7.49
C ARG A 159 -3.83 11.80 -8.78
N GLY A 160 -3.29 13.02 -8.78
CA GLY A 160 -3.35 13.95 -9.91
C GLY A 160 -2.46 13.57 -11.09
N VAL A 161 -1.55 12.60 -10.91
CA VAL A 161 -0.67 12.05 -11.96
C VAL A 161 -1.49 11.07 -12.82
N MET A 162 -2.56 11.56 -13.43
CA MET A 162 -3.43 10.78 -14.31
C MET A 162 -3.07 11.06 -15.77
N LEU A 163 -3.15 10.05 -16.63
CA LEU A 163 -3.00 10.21 -18.08
C LEU A 163 -4.19 9.62 -18.81
N TRP A 164 -4.63 8.44 -18.37
CA TRP A 164 -5.67 7.67 -19.02
C TRP A 164 -6.85 7.40 -18.10
N HIS A 165 -8.06 7.49 -18.65
CA HIS A 165 -9.30 7.27 -17.94
C HIS A 165 -10.18 6.28 -18.70
N GLN A 166 -10.70 5.28 -17.98
CA GLN A 166 -11.74 4.39 -18.45
C GLN A 166 -13.07 4.80 -17.80
N GLN A 167 -14.07 5.17 -18.61
CA GLN A 167 -15.33 5.74 -18.13
C GLN A 167 -16.27 4.71 -17.50
N SER A 168 -16.24 3.44 -17.92
CA SER A 168 -16.97 2.36 -17.24
C SER A 168 -16.08 1.50 -16.32
N GLY A 169 -16.72 0.76 -15.41
CA GLY A 169 -16.03 -0.19 -14.52
C GLY A 169 -15.35 -1.32 -15.29
N LEU A 170 -14.57 -2.18 -14.61
CA LEU A 170 -13.79 -3.30 -15.20
C LEU A 170 -14.57 -4.09 -16.26
N ARG A 171 -14.55 -3.59 -17.49
CA ARG A 171 -15.03 -4.25 -18.70
C ARG A 171 -13.83 -4.24 -19.61
N TRP A 172 -13.26 -5.42 -19.80
CA TRP A 172 -12.06 -5.69 -20.61
C TRP A 172 -12.14 -5.26 -22.09
N ARG A 173 -13.25 -4.64 -22.50
CA ARG A 173 -13.54 -4.23 -23.89
C ARG A 173 -13.57 -2.71 -24.10
N GLU A 174 -13.54 -1.91 -23.04
CA GLU A 174 -13.50 -0.44 -23.21
C GLU A 174 -12.07 0.05 -23.15
N GLU A 175 -11.73 0.88 -24.14
CA GLU A 175 -10.41 1.47 -24.29
C GLU A 175 -10.17 2.57 -23.26
N PHE A 176 -8.90 2.75 -22.87
CA PHE A 176 -8.48 3.84 -22.03
C PHE A 176 -8.34 5.11 -22.88
N GLU A 177 -9.13 6.14 -22.57
CA GLU A 177 -9.04 7.43 -23.23
C GLU A 177 -7.95 8.27 -22.57
N ARG A 178 -7.05 8.87 -23.36
CA ARG A 178 -6.08 9.83 -22.82
C ARG A 178 -6.80 11.14 -22.49
N VAL A 179 -6.80 11.53 -21.22
CA VAL A 179 -7.52 12.74 -20.74
C VAL A 179 -6.56 13.85 -20.34
N GLN A 180 -5.31 13.51 -20.01
CA GLN A 180 -4.29 14.48 -19.60
C GLN A 180 -2.94 14.16 -20.25
N SER A 181 -2.07 15.15 -20.26
CA SER A 181 -0.66 15.00 -20.61
C SER A 181 0.23 15.19 -19.38
N PRO A 182 1.47 14.67 -19.37
CA PRO A 182 2.39 14.86 -18.24
C PRO A 182 2.66 16.34 -17.93
N THR A 183 2.53 17.23 -18.91
CA THR A 183 2.68 18.69 -18.71
C THR A 183 1.52 19.32 -17.95
N ASP A 184 0.38 18.63 -17.85
CA ASP A 184 -0.80 19.10 -17.11
C ASP A 184 -0.77 18.66 -15.63
N TRP A 185 0.21 17.84 -15.24
CA TRP A 185 0.34 17.36 -13.87
C TRP A 185 0.63 18.52 -12.92
N SER A 186 -0.26 18.70 -11.96
CA SER A 186 -0.09 19.66 -10.89
C SER A 186 -0.43 19.01 -9.56
N LEU A 187 0.33 19.36 -8.54
CA LEU A 187 0.10 18.98 -7.16
C LEU A 187 -0.17 20.24 -6.35
N THR A 188 -1.21 20.19 -5.54
CA THR A 188 -1.47 21.25 -4.57
C THR A 188 -0.39 21.29 -3.50
N ARG A 189 -0.27 22.41 -2.78
CA ARG A 189 0.68 22.50 -1.64
C ARG A 189 0.46 21.40 -0.61
N ARG A 190 -0.80 21.03 -0.32
CA ARG A 190 -1.14 19.97 0.63
C ARG A 190 -0.70 18.59 0.11
N GLU A 191 -0.84 18.34 -1.18
CA GLU A 191 -0.35 17.10 -1.79
C GLU A 191 1.17 17.03 -1.79
N TRP A 192 1.87 18.14 -2.06
CA TRP A 192 3.32 18.21 -1.90
C TRP A 192 3.76 17.95 -0.46
N THR A 193 3.09 18.55 0.54
CA THR A 193 3.38 18.29 1.95
C THR A 193 3.14 16.82 2.31
N LEU A 194 2.05 16.22 1.85
CA LEU A 194 1.78 14.80 2.10
C LEU A 194 2.78 13.89 1.41
N LEU A 195 3.20 14.21 0.18
CA LEU A 195 4.21 13.46 -0.57
C LEU A 195 5.57 13.49 0.13
N ALA A 196 6.04 14.69 0.49
CA ALA A 196 7.29 14.87 1.21
C ALA A 196 7.24 14.19 2.58
N GLY A 197 6.13 14.34 3.31
CA GLY A 197 5.89 13.64 4.57
C GLY A 197 5.90 12.12 4.42
N GLY A 198 5.31 11.60 3.34
CA GLY A 198 5.31 10.18 3.00
C GLY A 198 6.72 9.64 2.79
N TYR A 199 7.54 10.27 1.95
CA TYR A 199 8.92 9.85 1.74
C TYR A 199 9.80 10.01 2.98
N LEU A 200 9.60 11.05 3.79
CA LEU A 200 10.29 11.21 5.06
C LEU A 200 9.93 10.08 6.03
N LEU A 201 8.64 9.75 6.15
CA LEU A 201 8.15 8.65 6.99
C LEU A 201 8.71 7.31 6.52
N LEU A 202 8.79 7.10 5.20
CA LEU A 202 9.39 5.91 4.60
C LEU A 202 10.88 5.79 4.94
N ALA A 203 11.63 6.90 4.84
CA ALA A 203 13.04 6.93 5.21
C ALA A 203 13.25 6.58 6.70
N ILE A 204 12.42 7.14 7.59
CA ILE A 204 12.47 6.82 9.02
C ILE A 204 12.18 5.33 9.25
N ALA A 205 11.18 4.77 8.58
CA ALA A 205 10.83 3.36 8.70
C ALA A 205 11.98 2.45 8.25
N CYS A 206 12.56 2.72 7.07
CA CYS A 206 13.68 1.96 6.52
C CYS A 206 14.93 2.06 7.41
N TYR A 207 15.20 3.23 7.99
CA TYR A 207 16.35 3.41 8.88
C TYR A 207 16.17 2.62 10.18
N ARG A 208 14.97 2.64 10.77
CA ARG A 208 14.65 1.83 11.95
C ARG A 208 14.80 0.33 11.69
N GLU A 209 14.34 -0.13 10.52
CA GLU A 209 14.49 -1.53 10.11
C GLU A 209 15.97 -1.90 9.92
N ALA A 210 16.76 -1.05 9.24
CA ALA A 210 18.18 -1.26 9.04
C ALA A 210 18.96 -1.38 10.38
N VAL A 211 18.63 -0.55 11.37
CA VAL A 211 19.20 -0.64 12.72
C VAL A 211 18.82 -1.97 13.39
N ALA A 212 17.56 -2.38 13.29
CA ALA A 212 17.09 -3.64 13.87
C ALA A 212 17.78 -4.86 13.22
N ILE A 213 17.96 -4.85 11.89
CA ILE A 213 18.71 -5.90 11.17
C ILE A 213 20.16 -5.95 11.63
N ALA A 214 20.82 -4.79 11.70
CA ALA A 214 22.23 -4.73 12.12
C ALA A 214 22.44 -5.24 13.55
N GLN A 215 21.48 -5.04 14.47
CA GLN A 215 21.53 -5.56 15.83
C GLN A 215 21.38 -7.09 15.92
N VAL A 216 20.77 -7.72 14.92
CA VAL A 216 20.56 -9.17 14.89
C VAL A 216 21.66 -9.88 14.09
N ALA A 217 22.21 -9.22 13.06
CA ALA A 217 23.19 -9.80 12.13
C ALA A 217 24.66 -9.51 12.49
N GLY A 218 24.94 -8.47 13.29
CA GLY A 218 26.27 -8.12 13.80
C GLY A 218 26.55 -8.71 15.18
#